data_AF-A0A523YCK6-F1
#
_entry.id   AF-A0A523YCK6-F1
#
_cell.length_a   1.000
_cell.length_b   1.000
_cell.length_c   1.000
_cell.angle_alpha   90.00
_cell.angle_beta   90.00
_cell.angle_gamma   90.00
#
_symmetry.space_group_name_H-M   'P 1'
#
loop_
_entity.id
_entity.type
_entity.pdbx_description
1 polymer ?
#
loop_
_entity_poly.entity_id
_entity_poly.type
_entity_poly.pdbx_seq_one_letter_code
_entity_poly.pdbx_strand_id
1 'polypeptide(L)'
;MDKCIACGICAEKCPKKVVNEYDAGLNKRKAAYVKYAQAVPLKYALDPEQCIYLKKGKCRACEKFCPADAIKFDDQQKDFALSVGAIILASGGEVYDPGTHDVYGYGKSRNILTSLEFERILSSSGPYGGHLIRPSDEKEPEKIAWLQCIGSRDAHIGARNYCSSICCTQAIKEAMLAKEHSKEPLDTAIFYMDIRTHGKDFERYFNRGKDDSGIRFIKSKITNIIPVGDNGKQIIRYINETGKRVEEEFDMVVLSVGLGVSREAIDLAHRLGIELDQYEFASTTSFEPVKTSRPGIFVCGAFEAPKDIPSSVIESSAAAGVAGSSLSESRWTQTKTKEIPEEIDIYGEPIRIGVFVCRCGTNIAGVVDVPSVVDFARKLPGVVFVEENMFSCSQDTQETIAQVIKENNLNR
;
A
#
# COMPACT_ATOMS: atom_id res chain seq x y z
N MET A 1 7.86 16.49 17.19
CA MET A 1 8.22 15.39 16.27
C MET A 1 9.53 14.74 16.71
N ASP A 2 10.58 15.51 16.94
CA ASP A 2 11.95 15.02 17.23
C ASP A 2 12.09 14.14 18.47
N LYS A 3 11.29 14.39 19.52
CA LYS A 3 11.30 13.56 20.74
C LYS A 3 10.68 12.17 20.56
N CYS A 4 9.86 11.95 19.53
CA CYS A 4 9.16 10.67 19.39
C CYS A 4 10.13 9.59 18.92
N ILE A 5 10.35 8.57 19.76
CA ILE A 5 11.20 7.40 19.48
C ILE A 5 10.41 6.22 18.86
N ALA A 6 9.17 6.44 18.45
CA ALA A 6 8.32 5.44 17.78
C ALA A 6 8.12 4.09 18.52
N CYS A 7 8.30 4.04 19.84
CA CYS A 7 8.23 2.78 20.61
C CYS A 7 6.83 2.15 20.74
N GLY A 8 5.76 2.82 20.31
CA GLY A 8 4.39 2.27 20.30
C GLY A 8 3.64 2.21 21.62
N ILE A 9 4.28 2.48 22.76
CA ILE A 9 3.64 2.46 24.09
C ILE A 9 2.39 3.35 24.14
N CYS A 10 2.43 4.52 23.48
CA CYS A 10 1.29 5.43 23.45
C CYS A 10 0.03 4.83 22.78
N ALA A 11 0.21 4.00 21.75
CA ALA A 11 -0.88 3.28 21.09
C ALA A 11 -1.36 2.11 21.94
N GLU A 12 -0.44 1.33 22.52
CA GLU A 12 -0.75 0.20 23.42
C GLU A 12 -1.65 0.65 24.59
N LYS A 13 -1.29 1.77 25.23
CA LYS A 13 -2.03 2.33 26.38
C LYS A 13 -3.26 3.15 25.98
N CYS A 14 -3.49 3.40 24.69
CA CYS A 14 -4.67 4.13 24.23
C CYS A 14 -5.93 3.24 24.37
N PRO A 15 -6.97 3.68 25.11
CA PRO A 15 -8.17 2.86 25.30
C PRO A 15 -9.13 2.92 24.09
N LYS A 16 -9.03 3.94 23.23
CA LYS A 16 -9.93 4.13 22.10
C LYS A 16 -9.54 3.20 20.94
N LYS A 17 -10.47 2.34 20.54
CA LYS A 17 -10.39 1.55 19.30
C LYS A 17 -11.05 2.33 18.15
N VAL A 18 -10.41 2.31 16.98
CA VAL A 18 -10.83 3.01 15.75
C VAL A 18 -10.73 2.02 14.59
N VAL A 19 -11.57 2.16 13.57
CA VAL A 19 -11.41 1.41 12.30
C VAL A 19 -10.03 1.72 11.73
N ASN A 20 -9.29 0.71 11.27
CA ASN A 20 -8.02 0.96 10.61
C ASN A 20 -8.22 1.12 9.11
N GLU A 21 -8.13 2.34 8.62
CA GLU A 21 -8.35 2.69 7.21
C GLU A 21 -7.24 2.10 6.32
N TYR A 22 -6.01 1.99 6.84
CA TYR A 22 -4.89 1.40 6.10
C TYR A 22 -5.06 -0.11 5.87
N ASP A 23 -5.66 -0.81 6.84
CA ASP A 23 -6.00 -2.23 6.73
C ASP A 23 -7.41 -2.45 6.20
N ALA A 24 -7.97 -1.48 5.47
CA ALA A 24 -9.30 -1.53 4.87
C ALA A 24 -10.43 -1.94 5.83
N GLY A 25 -10.29 -1.60 7.12
CA GLY A 25 -11.27 -1.90 8.16
C GLY A 25 -11.26 -3.34 8.69
N LEU A 26 -10.35 -4.21 8.22
CA LEU A 26 -10.22 -5.61 8.64
C LEU A 26 -9.82 -5.76 10.11
N ASN A 27 -9.09 -4.79 10.66
CA ASN A 27 -8.77 -4.71 12.09
C ASN A 27 -9.11 -3.33 12.68
N LYS A 28 -8.80 -3.17 13.97
CA LYS A 28 -8.92 -1.89 14.68
C LYS A 28 -7.55 -1.34 15.03
N ARG A 29 -7.32 -0.07 14.72
CA ARG A 29 -6.21 0.72 15.26
C ARG A 29 -6.63 1.45 16.53
N LYS A 30 -5.71 2.26 17.06
CA LYS A 30 -5.91 3.12 18.22
C LYS A 30 -6.01 4.58 17.80
N ALA A 31 -6.46 5.46 18.71
CA ALA A 31 -6.45 6.89 18.43
C ALA A 31 -5.04 7.50 18.45
N ALA A 32 -4.12 6.93 19.24
CA ALA A 32 -2.69 7.15 19.06
C ALA A 32 -2.18 6.06 18.11
N TYR A 33 -1.62 6.42 16.96
CA TYR A 33 -1.34 5.46 15.90
C TYR A 33 -0.15 5.88 15.03
N VAL A 34 0.40 4.90 14.32
CA VAL A 34 1.20 5.11 13.11
C VAL A 34 0.39 4.56 11.94
N LYS A 35 0.49 5.16 10.75
CA LYS A 35 -0.34 4.76 9.59
C LYS A 35 -0.09 3.30 9.20
N TYR A 36 1.17 2.88 9.20
CA TYR A 36 1.61 1.51 8.95
C TYR A 36 3.01 1.30 9.53
N ALA A 37 3.47 0.04 9.60
CA ALA A 37 4.69 -0.34 10.32
C ALA A 37 5.99 0.30 9.77
N GLN A 38 6.02 0.68 8.48
CA GLN A 38 7.17 1.30 7.82
C GLN A 38 6.85 2.73 7.35
N ALA A 39 5.96 3.43 8.06
CA ALA A 39 5.62 4.81 7.73
C ALA A 39 6.87 5.69 7.81
N VAL A 40 7.06 6.58 6.83
CA VAL A 40 8.16 7.55 6.83
C VAL A 40 7.56 8.96 6.85
N PRO A 41 7.89 9.80 7.85
CA PRO A 41 8.68 9.47 9.04
C PRO A 41 7.94 8.52 10.00
N LEU A 42 8.65 7.60 10.66
CA LEU A 42 8.02 6.69 11.64
C LEU A 42 7.78 7.44 12.95
N LYS A 43 6.63 8.11 13.02
CA LYS A 43 6.22 8.88 14.18
C LYS A 43 4.75 8.60 14.47
N TYR A 44 4.41 8.54 15.75
CA TYR A 44 3.03 8.38 16.18
C TYR A 44 2.29 9.71 16.09
N ALA A 45 1.06 9.66 15.58
CA ALA A 45 0.12 10.76 15.55
C ALA A 45 -1.06 10.48 16.49
N LEU A 46 -1.74 11.55 16.92
CA LEU A 46 -3.02 11.47 17.59
C LEU A 46 -4.11 11.82 16.58
N ASP A 47 -5.07 10.93 16.41
CA ASP A 47 -6.28 11.16 15.62
C ASP A 47 -7.21 12.13 16.39
N PRO A 48 -7.36 13.40 15.92
CA PRO A 48 -8.14 14.40 16.65
C PRO A 48 -9.63 14.05 16.70
N GLU A 49 -10.14 13.36 15.68
CA GLU A 49 -11.56 13.02 15.57
C GLU A 49 -11.95 11.85 16.49
N GLN A 50 -10.97 11.06 16.94
CA GLN A 50 -11.17 9.88 17.76
C GLN A 50 -10.59 10.00 19.17
N CYS A 51 -9.61 10.88 19.39
CA CYS A 51 -8.93 11.04 20.67
C CYS A 51 -9.88 11.54 21.78
N ILE A 52 -9.95 10.78 22.89
CA ILE A 52 -10.81 11.11 24.03
C ILE A 52 -10.36 12.41 24.72
N TYR A 53 -9.04 12.69 24.74
CA TYR A 53 -8.52 13.94 25.30
C TYR A 53 -8.95 15.14 24.47
N LEU A 54 -8.66 15.12 23.17
CA LEU A 54 -8.91 16.25 22.29
C LEU A 54 -10.41 16.58 22.18
N LYS A 55 -11.28 15.58 22.34
CA LYS A 55 -12.74 15.79 22.32
C LYS A 55 -13.38 16.13 23.67
N LYS A 56 -12.85 15.59 24.78
CA LYS A 56 -13.54 15.61 26.08
C LYS A 56 -12.66 16.05 27.26
N GLY A 57 -11.35 16.24 27.07
CA GLY A 57 -10.39 16.66 28.09
C GLY A 57 -10.03 15.62 29.17
N LYS A 58 -10.48 14.35 29.05
CA LYS A 58 -10.48 13.39 30.18
C LYS A 58 -9.42 12.28 30.15
N CYS A 59 -8.67 12.08 29.06
CA CYS A 59 -7.75 10.95 28.92
C CYS A 59 -6.30 11.41 28.72
N ARG A 60 -5.35 11.00 29.55
CA ARG A 60 -3.92 11.35 29.39
C ARG A 60 -3.02 10.12 29.39
N ALA A 61 -3.55 8.95 29.03
CA ALA A 61 -2.81 7.70 29.09
C ALA A 61 -1.55 7.73 28.19
N CYS A 62 -1.69 8.16 26.93
CA CYS A 62 -0.55 8.24 26.01
C CYS A 62 0.55 9.19 26.50
N GLU A 63 0.20 10.30 27.13
CA GLU A 63 1.15 11.25 27.74
C GLU A 63 1.84 10.61 28.95
N LYS A 64 1.06 10.07 29.91
CA LYS A 64 1.58 9.46 31.15
C LYS A 64 2.60 8.34 30.92
N PHE A 65 2.42 7.55 29.86
CA PHE A 65 3.26 6.39 29.58
C PHE A 65 4.31 6.63 28.49
N CYS A 66 4.40 7.84 27.92
CA CYS A 66 5.39 8.13 26.90
C CYS A 66 6.77 8.31 27.57
N PRO A 67 7.76 7.43 27.33
CA PRO A 67 9.08 7.55 27.98
C PRO A 67 9.90 8.73 27.46
N ALA A 68 9.52 9.31 26.32
CA ALA A 68 10.25 10.39 25.66
C ALA A 68 9.58 11.76 25.80
N ASP A 69 8.48 11.85 26.58
CA ASP A 69 7.71 13.09 26.77
C ASP A 69 7.39 13.81 25.45
N ALA A 70 6.99 13.02 24.44
CA ALA A 70 6.80 13.49 23.08
C ALA A 70 5.36 13.95 22.78
N ILE A 71 4.39 13.59 23.63
CA ILE A 71 2.97 13.91 23.45
C ILE A 71 2.72 15.39 23.74
N LYS A 72 2.12 16.10 22.78
CA LYS A 72 1.69 17.49 22.92
C LYS A 72 0.25 17.61 22.44
N PHE A 73 -0.68 17.82 23.36
CA PHE A 73 -2.11 17.93 23.02
C PHE A 73 -2.52 19.31 22.51
N ASP A 74 -1.68 20.31 22.73
CA ASP A 74 -1.82 21.70 22.32
C ASP A 74 -1.08 22.01 21.01
N ASP A 75 -0.54 21.01 20.31
CA ASP A 75 0.06 21.20 19.00
C ASP A 75 -1.03 21.59 17.99
N GLN A 76 -0.84 22.73 17.33
CA GLN A 76 -1.82 23.32 16.43
C GLN A 76 -1.34 23.24 14.98
N GLN A 77 -2.31 23.27 14.06
CA GLN A 77 -2.04 23.45 12.64
C GLN A 77 -1.18 24.71 12.44
N LYS A 78 -0.18 24.61 11.57
CA LYS A 78 0.69 25.71 11.18
C LYS A 78 0.60 25.89 9.68
N ASP A 79 0.39 27.13 9.27
CA ASP A 79 0.40 27.48 7.86
C ASP A 79 1.82 27.92 7.48
N PHE A 80 2.31 27.38 6.37
CA PHE A 80 3.63 27.70 5.82
C PHE A 80 3.46 28.34 4.45
N ALA A 81 4.03 29.53 4.27
CA ALA A 81 4.11 30.16 2.96
C ALA A 81 5.40 29.71 2.27
N LEU A 82 5.27 28.98 1.15
CA LEU A 82 6.39 28.54 0.32
C LEU A 82 6.33 29.26 -1.02
N SER A 83 7.43 29.93 -1.38
CA SER A 83 7.60 30.47 -2.74
C SER A 83 8.14 29.36 -3.65
N VAL A 84 7.32 28.92 -4.60
CA VAL A 84 7.65 27.83 -5.53
C VAL A 84 7.50 28.30 -6.96
N GLY A 85 8.40 27.84 -7.84
CA GLY A 85 8.33 28.13 -9.28
C GLY A 85 7.50 27.11 -10.08
N ALA A 86 7.28 25.92 -9.52
CA ALA A 86 6.49 24.87 -10.12
C ALA A 86 5.77 24.03 -9.06
N ILE A 87 4.64 23.45 -9.44
CA ILE A 87 3.85 22.51 -8.62
C ILE A 87 3.68 21.21 -9.41
N ILE A 88 3.90 20.06 -8.78
CA ILE A 88 3.64 18.74 -9.38
C ILE A 88 2.55 18.06 -8.56
N LEU A 89 1.43 17.73 -9.20
CA LEU A 89 0.31 17.02 -8.60
C LEU A 89 0.51 15.51 -8.73
N ALA A 90 0.73 14.86 -7.59
CA ALA A 90 0.88 13.42 -7.46
C ALA A 90 -0.11 12.88 -6.40
N SER A 91 -1.36 13.35 -6.44
CA SER A 91 -2.42 13.02 -5.47
C SER A 91 -2.86 11.55 -5.51
N GLY A 92 -2.44 10.80 -6.53
CA GLY A 92 -2.77 9.39 -6.67
C GLY A 92 -4.21 9.19 -7.14
N GLY A 93 -4.86 8.15 -6.64
CA GLY A 93 -6.25 7.82 -6.98
C GLY A 93 -6.95 7.12 -5.82
N GLU A 94 -8.25 6.95 -5.98
CA GLU A 94 -9.14 6.24 -5.04
C GLU A 94 -9.70 4.99 -5.72
N VAL A 95 -10.02 3.95 -4.94
CA VAL A 95 -10.69 2.77 -5.48
C VAL A 95 -12.22 2.92 -5.48
N TYR A 96 -12.88 2.23 -6.38
CA TYR A 96 -14.32 2.09 -6.39
C TYR A 96 -14.79 1.41 -5.10
N ASP A 97 -15.79 2.01 -4.44
CA ASP A 97 -16.47 1.41 -3.29
C ASP A 97 -17.69 0.61 -3.75
N PRO A 98 -17.64 -0.74 -3.75
CA PRO A 98 -18.76 -1.58 -4.13
C PRO A 98 -19.93 -1.54 -3.13
N GLY A 99 -19.75 -0.93 -1.95
CA GLY A 99 -20.82 -0.71 -0.98
C GLY A 99 -21.79 0.41 -1.37
N THR A 100 -21.39 1.35 -2.24
CA THR A 100 -22.26 2.46 -2.67
C THR A 100 -23.50 1.97 -3.43
N HIS A 101 -23.31 1.00 -4.32
CA HIS A 101 -24.35 0.28 -5.04
C HIS A 101 -24.05 -1.21 -4.94
N ASP A 102 -24.52 -1.83 -3.85
CA ASP A 102 -24.14 -3.19 -3.45
C ASP A 102 -24.81 -4.30 -4.30
N VAL A 103 -24.48 -4.31 -5.59
CA VAL A 103 -24.94 -5.30 -6.58
C VAL A 103 -24.35 -6.69 -6.29
N TYR A 104 -23.14 -6.72 -5.73
CA TYR A 104 -22.39 -7.95 -5.49
C TYR A 104 -22.60 -8.53 -4.08
N GLY A 105 -23.32 -7.84 -3.19
CA GLY A 105 -23.51 -8.29 -1.80
C GLY A 105 -22.27 -8.12 -0.92
N TYR A 106 -21.35 -7.23 -1.29
CA TYR A 106 -20.17 -6.83 -0.53
C TYR A 106 -20.52 -6.46 0.92
N GLY A 107 -21.58 -5.68 1.16
CA GLY A 107 -22.01 -5.31 2.50
C GLY A 107 -22.71 -6.45 3.27
N LYS A 108 -23.03 -7.57 2.60
CA LYS A 108 -23.82 -8.68 3.15
C LYS A 108 -22.97 -9.85 3.62
N SER A 109 -21.74 -10.00 3.12
CA SER A 109 -20.86 -11.10 3.47
C SER A 109 -19.42 -10.64 3.71
N ARG A 110 -18.85 -11.04 4.84
CA ARG A 110 -17.43 -10.80 5.17
C ARG A 110 -16.45 -11.59 4.30
N ASN A 111 -16.95 -12.52 3.48
CA ASN A 111 -16.15 -13.30 2.54
C ASN A 111 -16.20 -12.75 1.12
N ILE A 112 -16.88 -11.62 0.91
CA ILE A 112 -16.79 -10.83 -0.31
C ILE A 112 -15.90 -9.64 0.02
N LEU A 113 -14.74 -9.58 -0.62
CA LEU A 113 -13.68 -8.62 -0.34
C LEU A 113 -13.39 -7.80 -1.59
N THR A 114 -12.91 -6.59 -1.43
CA THR A 114 -12.21 -5.84 -2.47
C THR A 114 -10.80 -6.40 -2.65
N SER A 115 -10.21 -6.16 -3.82
CA SER A 115 -8.81 -6.50 -4.08
C SER A 115 -7.87 -5.82 -3.07
N LEU A 116 -8.14 -4.57 -2.64
CA LEU A 116 -7.33 -3.93 -1.60
C LEU A 116 -7.43 -4.63 -0.24
N GLU A 117 -8.61 -5.06 0.20
CA GLU A 117 -8.74 -5.85 1.43
C GLU A 117 -7.93 -7.15 1.33
N PHE A 118 -8.00 -7.83 0.19
CA PHE A 118 -7.25 -9.05 -0.05
C PHE A 118 -5.72 -8.83 -0.01
N GLU A 119 -5.21 -7.73 -0.58
CA GLU A 119 -3.81 -7.32 -0.43
C GLU A 119 -3.42 -7.12 1.04
N ARG A 120 -4.32 -6.54 1.86
CA ARG A 120 -4.06 -6.38 3.29
C ARG A 120 -4.02 -7.73 4.00
N ILE A 121 -4.87 -8.70 3.64
CA ILE A 121 -4.83 -10.06 4.19
C ILE A 121 -3.47 -10.72 3.94
N LEU A 122 -2.99 -10.69 2.70
CA LEU A 122 -1.73 -11.31 2.28
C LEU A 122 -0.48 -10.50 2.66
N SER A 123 -0.64 -9.25 3.09
CA SER A 123 0.48 -8.42 3.55
C SER A 123 1.06 -8.96 4.86
N SER A 124 2.39 -9.12 4.90
CA SER A 124 3.12 -9.53 6.12
C SER A 124 2.98 -8.52 7.28
N SER A 125 2.84 -7.23 6.97
CA SER A 125 2.50 -6.17 7.92
C SER A 125 0.99 -5.91 8.04
N GLY A 126 0.17 -6.80 7.48
CA GLY A 126 -1.28 -6.72 7.50
C GLY A 126 -1.91 -7.29 8.76
N PRO A 127 -3.26 -7.20 8.88
CA PRO A 127 -4.01 -7.65 10.05
C PRO A 127 -3.81 -9.12 10.41
N TYR A 128 -3.48 -9.96 9.42
CA TYR A 128 -3.34 -11.40 9.57
C TYR A 128 -1.90 -11.90 9.33
N GLY A 129 -0.91 -11.00 9.28
CA GLY A 129 0.50 -11.36 9.15
C GLY A 129 0.87 -12.09 7.86
N GLY A 130 0.06 -11.97 6.81
CA GLY A 130 0.22 -12.67 5.53
C GLY A 130 -0.43 -14.05 5.47
N HIS A 131 -1.17 -14.46 6.50
CA HIS A 131 -1.93 -15.70 6.47
C HIS A 131 -3.21 -15.55 5.64
N LEU A 132 -3.37 -16.43 4.64
CA LEU A 132 -4.57 -16.49 3.81
C LEU A 132 -5.76 -17.03 4.64
N ILE A 133 -6.64 -16.14 5.09
CA ILE A 133 -7.78 -16.50 5.92
C ILE A 133 -9.07 -15.81 5.48
N ARG A 134 -10.20 -16.48 5.71
CA ARG A 134 -11.53 -15.92 5.58
C ARG A 134 -11.85 -14.98 6.74
N PRO A 135 -12.24 -13.72 6.50
CA PRO A 135 -12.58 -12.82 7.59
C PRO A 135 -13.81 -13.27 8.40
N SER A 136 -14.72 -14.08 7.84
CA SER A 136 -15.92 -14.53 8.57
C SER A 136 -15.60 -15.42 9.76
N ASP A 137 -14.68 -16.37 9.60
CA ASP A 137 -14.47 -17.49 10.53
C ASP A 137 -12.99 -17.86 10.74
N GLU A 138 -12.07 -17.07 10.19
CA GLU A 138 -10.61 -17.22 10.31
C GLU A 138 -10.06 -18.57 9.82
N LYS A 139 -10.83 -19.26 8.96
CA LYS A 139 -10.38 -20.49 8.29
C LYS A 139 -9.72 -20.19 6.95
N GLU A 140 -8.84 -21.07 6.53
CA GLU A 140 -8.22 -21.02 5.20
C GLU A 140 -9.26 -21.37 4.13
N PRO A 141 -9.39 -20.56 3.05
CA PRO A 141 -10.29 -20.87 1.94
C PRO A 141 -9.72 -22.00 1.08
N GLU A 142 -10.56 -22.91 0.59
CA GLU A 142 -10.18 -23.94 -0.37
C GLU A 142 -10.39 -23.44 -1.82
N LYS A 143 -11.26 -22.44 -1.99
CA LYS A 143 -11.70 -21.97 -3.30
C LYS A 143 -12.00 -20.47 -3.35
N ILE A 144 -11.32 -19.73 -4.23
CA ILE A 144 -11.45 -18.26 -4.36
C ILE A 144 -11.78 -17.84 -5.79
N ALA A 145 -12.74 -16.93 -5.94
CA ALA A 145 -13.07 -16.28 -7.20
C ALA A 145 -12.61 -14.81 -7.22
N TRP A 146 -11.98 -14.36 -8.30
CA TRP A 146 -11.76 -12.95 -8.60
C TRP A 146 -12.73 -12.50 -9.69
N LEU A 147 -13.42 -11.38 -9.45
CA LEU A 147 -14.33 -10.78 -10.41
C LEU A 147 -13.72 -9.53 -11.01
N GLN A 148 -13.49 -9.54 -12.32
CA GLN A 148 -12.89 -8.40 -13.01
C GLN A 148 -13.90 -7.28 -13.29
N CYS A 149 -13.37 -6.08 -13.47
CA CYS A 149 -14.09 -4.88 -13.91
C CYS A 149 -15.16 -4.39 -12.92
N ILE A 150 -14.90 -4.50 -11.61
CA ILE A 150 -15.84 -4.00 -10.60
C ILE A 150 -15.73 -2.48 -10.51
N GLY A 151 -16.80 -1.78 -10.89
CA GLY A 151 -16.81 -0.31 -10.98
C GLY A 151 -16.11 0.26 -12.23
N SER A 152 -15.71 -0.59 -13.19
CA SER A 152 -15.04 -0.21 -14.44
C SER A 152 -15.70 -0.87 -15.64
N ARG A 153 -15.60 -0.24 -16.82
CA ARG A 153 -16.20 -0.76 -18.07
C ARG A 153 -17.68 -1.12 -17.87
N ASP A 154 -18.39 -0.28 -17.15
CA ASP A 154 -19.78 -0.49 -16.78
C ASP A 154 -20.52 0.85 -16.72
N ALA A 155 -21.79 0.81 -17.10
CA ALA A 155 -22.67 1.97 -17.23
C ALA A 155 -23.72 2.04 -16.11
N HIS A 156 -23.70 1.13 -15.13
CA HIS A 156 -24.56 1.26 -13.96
C HIS A 156 -24.19 2.47 -13.11
N ILE A 157 -25.14 2.90 -12.26
CA ILE A 157 -24.98 4.07 -11.40
C ILE A 157 -23.77 3.86 -10.48
N GLY A 158 -22.87 4.84 -10.45
CA GLY A 158 -21.64 4.80 -9.65
C GLY A 158 -20.44 4.15 -10.35
N ALA A 159 -20.65 3.36 -11.40
CA ALA A 159 -19.56 2.79 -12.19
C ALA A 159 -19.00 3.78 -13.21
N ARG A 160 -17.85 3.39 -13.78
CA ARG A 160 -17.07 4.24 -14.66
C ARG A 160 -16.89 3.59 -16.03
N ASN A 161 -17.11 4.37 -17.08
CA ASN A 161 -17.07 3.92 -18.48
C ASN A 161 -15.65 3.83 -19.07
N TYR A 162 -14.65 3.53 -18.23
CA TYR A 162 -13.27 3.32 -18.63
C TYR A 162 -12.69 2.06 -17.98
N CYS A 163 -11.54 1.62 -18.48
CA CYS A 163 -10.77 0.53 -17.91
C CYS A 163 -9.77 1.07 -16.89
N SER A 164 -9.76 0.51 -15.68
CA SER A 164 -8.80 0.94 -14.63
C SER A 164 -7.38 0.38 -14.79
N SER A 165 -7.08 -0.22 -15.94
CA SER A 165 -5.75 -0.65 -16.41
C SER A 165 -5.07 -1.78 -15.63
N ILE A 166 -5.11 -1.75 -14.30
CA ILE A 166 -4.30 -2.62 -13.42
C ILE A 166 -5.02 -3.90 -12.96
N CYS A 167 -6.36 -3.91 -12.94
CA CYS A 167 -7.15 -4.92 -12.23
C CYS A 167 -6.90 -6.35 -12.74
N CYS A 168 -6.62 -6.53 -14.03
CA CYS A 168 -6.33 -7.86 -14.61
C CYS A 168 -5.04 -8.44 -14.06
N THR A 169 -3.95 -7.67 -14.08
CA THR A 169 -2.65 -8.13 -13.59
C THR A 169 -2.63 -8.24 -12.08
N GLN A 170 -3.31 -7.34 -11.38
CA GLN A 170 -3.48 -7.43 -9.93
C GLN A 170 -4.17 -8.74 -9.52
N ALA A 171 -5.28 -9.10 -10.15
CA ALA A 171 -5.98 -10.34 -9.84
C ALA A 171 -5.13 -11.58 -10.11
N ILE A 172 -4.36 -11.60 -11.20
CA ILE A 172 -3.42 -12.69 -11.50
C ILE A 172 -2.35 -12.78 -10.41
N LYS A 173 -1.78 -11.63 -10.00
CA LYS A 173 -0.81 -11.58 -8.91
C LYS A 173 -1.38 -12.08 -7.60
N GLU A 174 -2.53 -11.58 -7.20
CA GLU A 174 -3.22 -12.00 -5.97
C GLU A 174 -3.52 -13.50 -5.97
N ALA A 175 -4.02 -14.05 -7.09
CA ALA A 175 -4.31 -15.47 -7.21
C ALA A 175 -3.07 -16.36 -7.16
N MET A 176 -1.95 -15.93 -7.76
CA MET A 176 -0.66 -16.62 -7.64
C MET A 176 -0.14 -16.57 -6.19
N LEU A 177 -0.13 -15.38 -5.58
CA LEU A 177 0.32 -15.21 -4.19
C LEU A 177 -0.57 -15.98 -3.21
N ALA A 178 -1.88 -16.06 -3.44
CA ALA A 178 -2.80 -16.84 -2.62
C ALA A 178 -2.42 -18.33 -2.65
N LYS A 179 -2.06 -18.87 -3.82
CA LYS A 179 -1.57 -20.25 -3.94
C LYS A 179 -0.23 -20.45 -3.21
N GLU A 180 0.68 -19.47 -3.26
CA GLU A 180 1.96 -19.53 -2.55
C GLU A 180 1.81 -19.46 -1.03
N HIS A 181 0.80 -18.76 -0.52
CA HIS A 181 0.50 -18.65 0.92
C HIS A 181 -0.43 -19.76 1.44
N SER A 182 -1.07 -20.51 0.55
CA SER A 182 -1.96 -21.62 0.90
C SER A 182 -1.14 -22.85 1.31
N LYS A 183 -1.53 -23.49 2.41
CA LYS A 183 -0.91 -24.74 2.88
C LYS A 183 -1.34 -25.95 2.06
N GLU A 184 -2.56 -25.88 1.54
CA GLU A 184 -3.19 -26.95 0.75
C GLU A 184 -3.43 -26.48 -0.69
N PRO A 185 -3.69 -27.39 -1.65
CA PRO A 185 -4.02 -27.01 -3.02
C PRO A 185 -5.25 -26.09 -3.09
N LEU A 186 -5.04 -24.86 -3.54
CA LEU A 186 -6.09 -23.83 -3.65
C LEU A 186 -6.68 -23.77 -5.08
N ASP A 187 -8.01 -23.87 -5.21
CA ASP A 187 -8.73 -23.62 -6.46
C ASP A 187 -8.95 -22.11 -6.65
N THR A 188 -8.39 -21.56 -7.73
CA THR A 188 -8.53 -20.13 -8.05
C THR A 188 -9.19 -19.95 -9.41
N ALA A 189 -10.16 -19.04 -9.48
CA ALA A 189 -10.85 -18.68 -10.71
C ALA A 189 -10.89 -17.16 -10.90
N ILE A 190 -10.53 -16.70 -12.10
CA ILE A 190 -10.64 -15.29 -12.51
C ILE A 190 -11.75 -15.18 -13.56
N PHE A 191 -12.82 -14.46 -13.23
CA PHE A 191 -13.95 -14.20 -14.09
C PHE A 191 -13.78 -12.87 -14.83
N TYR A 192 -13.72 -12.92 -16.16
CA TYR A 192 -13.31 -11.77 -16.96
C TYR A 192 -14.13 -11.59 -18.25
N MET A 193 -14.08 -10.37 -18.79
CA MET A 193 -14.54 -10.07 -20.17
C MET A 193 -13.38 -10.18 -21.16
N ASP A 194 -12.32 -9.41 -20.90
CA ASP A 194 -11.04 -9.46 -21.60
C ASP A 194 -9.90 -9.42 -20.57
N ILE A 195 -8.85 -10.20 -20.77
CA ILE A 195 -7.60 -10.07 -20.01
C ILE A 195 -6.76 -8.98 -20.67
N ARG A 196 -6.37 -7.95 -19.90
CA ARG A 196 -5.62 -6.78 -20.39
C ARG A 196 -4.22 -6.69 -19.79
N THR A 197 -3.39 -7.67 -20.09
CA THR A 197 -1.97 -7.81 -19.70
C THR A 197 -1.03 -7.07 -20.65
N HIS A 198 -1.25 -5.76 -20.79
CA HIS A 198 -0.43 -4.89 -21.64
C HIS A 198 0.84 -4.43 -20.91
N GLY A 199 1.91 -4.18 -21.67
CA GLY A 199 3.22 -3.81 -21.13
C GLY A 199 4.26 -4.92 -21.24
N LYS A 200 5.50 -4.62 -20.86
CA LYS A 200 6.61 -5.56 -20.97
C LYS A 200 6.44 -6.71 -19.99
N ASP A 201 6.49 -7.94 -20.49
CA ASP A 201 6.39 -9.20 -19.73
C ASP A 201 5.04 -9.50 -19.06
N PHE A 202 4.02 -8.66 -19.23
CA PHE A 202 2.69 -8.88 -18.63
C PHE A 202 1.97 -10.09 -19.24
N GLU A 203 2.13 -10.35 -20.54
CA GLU A 203 1.59 -11.56 -21.17
C GLU A 203 2.30 -12.83 -20.69
N ARG A 204 3.62 -12.77 -20.50
CA ARG A 204 4.37 -13.86 -19.88
C ARG A 204 3.87 -14.12 -18.45
N TYR A 205 3.51 -13.06 -17.72
CA TYR A 205 2.94 -13.17 -16.39
C TYR A 205 1.55 -13.84 -16.40
N PHE A 206 0.70 -13.50 -17.36
CA PHE A 206 -0.57 -14.19 -17.58
C PHE A 206 -0.39 -15.68 -17.88
N ASN A 207 0.52 -16.01 -18.81
CA ASN A 207 0.82 -17.41 -19.15
C ASN A 207 1.35 -18.18 -17.93
N ARG A 208 2.24 -17.59 -17.13
CA ARG A 208 2.69 -18.18 -15.86
C ARG A 208 1.52 -18.43 -14.90
N GLY A 209 0.61 -17.48 -14.75
CA GLY A 209 -0.57 -17.65 -13.91
C GLY A 209 -1.47 -18.79 -14.38
N LYS A 210 -1.65 -18.93 -15.71
CA LYS A 210 -2.48 -19.96 -16.32
C LYS A 210 -1.82 -21.34 -16.31
N ASP A 211 -0.63 -21.45 -16.88
CA ASP A 211 0.02 -22.71 -17.22
C ASP A 211 0.82 -23.28 -16.04
N ASP A 212 1.52 -22.42 -15.28
CA ASP A 212 2.38 -22.87 -14.17
C ASP A 212 1.63 -22.87 -12.84
N SER A 213 0.80 -21.86 -12.58
CA SER A 213 0.03 -21.74 -11.32
C SER A 213 -1.36 -22.38 -11.38
N GLY A 214 -1.83 -22.79 -12.57
CA GLY A 214 -3.11 -23.46 -12.74
C GLY A 214 -4.33 -22.59 -12.38
N ILE A 215 -4.25 -21.27 -12.58
CA ILE A 215 -5.39 -20.37 -12.38
C ILE A 215 -6.42 -20.61 -13.48
N ARG A 216 -7.69 -20.80 -13.11
CA ARG A 216 -8.77 -20.92 -14.09
C ARG A 216 -9.19 -19.54 -14.58
N PHE A 217 -9.17 -19.33 -15.89
CA PHE A 217 -9.64 -18.10 -16.51
C PHE A 217 -11.00 -18.36 -17.16
N ILE A 218 -12.06 -17.78 -16.59
CA ILE A 218 -13.44 -18.02 -17.03
C ILE A 218 -13.95 -16.76 -17.72
N LYS A 219 -14.19 -16.85 -19.02
CA LYS A 219 -14.69 -15.73 -19.82
C LYS A 219 -16.19 -15.52 -19.60
N SER A 220 -16.54 -14.87 -18.49
CA SER A 220 -17.91 -14.50 -18.15
C SER A 220 -17.92 -13.26 -17.25
N LYS A 221 -18.76 -12.26 -17.60
CA LYS A 221 -19.03 -11.13 -16.70
C LYS A 221 -20.04 -11.55 -15.64
N ILE A 222 -19.65 -11.50 -14.38
CA ILE A 222 -20.54 -11.78 -13.26
C ILE A 222 -21.38 -10.54 -12.96
N THR A 223 -22.69 -10.72 -12.89
CA THR A 223 -23.68 -9.64 -12.70
C THR A 223 -24.16 -9.52 -11.27
N ASN A 224 -24.17 -10.62 -10.51
CA ASN A 224 -24.47 -10.65 -9.09
C ASN A 224 -23.86 -11.88 -8.42
N ILE A 225 -23.75 -11.84 -7.09
CA ILE A 225 -23.39 -12.98 -6.26
C ILE A 225 -24.63 -13.37 -5.47
N ILE A 226 -24.91 -14.67 -5.40
CA ILE A 226 -26.03 -15.18 -4.61
C ILE A 226 -25.47 -15.54 -3.24
N PRO A 227 -25.91 -14.87 -2.16
CA PRO A 227 -25.52 -15.26 -0.82
C PRO A 227 -26.12 -16.64 -0.53
N VAL A 228 -25.27 -17.57 -0.11
CA VAL A 228 -25.73 -18.83 0.51
C VAL A 228 -26.09 -18.51 1.96
N GLY A 229 -26.97 -19.31 2.57
CA GLY A 229 -27.32 -19.21 3.99
C GLY A 229 -26.12 -19.38 4.95
N ASP A 230 -26.38 -19.92 6.14
CA ASP A 230 -25.48 -19.88 7.31
C ASP A 230 -24.04 -20.44 7.12
N ASN A 231 -23.73 -21.04 5.97
CA ASN A 231 -22.49 -21.73 5.63
C ASN A 231 -21.34 -20.78 5.21
N GLY A 232 -21.62 -19.50 4.96
CA GLY A 232 -20.62 -18.47 4.62
C GLY A 232 -20.05 -18.52 3.19
N LYS A 233 -20.46 -19.50 2.38
CA LYS A 233 -20.06 -19.64 0.97
C LYS A 233 -20.81 -18.67 0.06
N GLN A 234 -20.22 -18.40 -1.11
CA GLN A 234 -20.73 -17.49 -2.13
C GLN A 234 -21.01 -18.25 -3.43
N ILE A 235 -22.23 -18.15 -3.96
CA ILE A 235 -22.58 -18.81 -5.23
C ILE A 235 -22.44 -17.82 -6.37
N ILE A 236 -21.68 -18.24 -7.39
CA ILE A 236 -21.55 -17.52 -8.66
C ILE A 236 -22.22 -18.35 -9.76
N ARG A 237 -23.14 -17.70 -10.49
CA ARG A 237 -23.76 -18.26 -11.70
C ARG A 237 -23.13 -17.64 -12.93
N TYR A 238 -22.70 -18.47 -13.87
CA TYR A 238 -22.06 -18.01 -15.09
C TYR A 238 -22.33 -18.92 -16.27
N ILE A 239 -22.00 -18.44 -17.46
CA ILE A 239 -22.02 -19.22 -18.70
C ILE A 239 -20.58 -19.63 -19.00
N ASN A 240 -20.33 -20.92 -19.10
CA ASN A 240 -19.00 -21.42 -19.44
C ASN A 240 -18.74 -21.30 -20.97
N GLU A 241 -17.53 -21.67 -21.40
CA GLU A 241 -17.13 -21.61 -22.81
C GLU A 241 -17.97 -22.51 -23.73
N THR A 242 -18.65 -23.53 -23.18
CA THR A 242 -19.57 -24.40 -23.93
C THR A 242 -21.00 -23.85 -24.03
N GLY A 243 -21.26 -22.66 -23.48
CA GLY A 243 -22.59 -22.04 -23.44
C GLY A 243 -23.52 -22.62 -22.37
N LYS A 244 -23.03 -23.51 -21.50
CA LYS A 244 -23.82 -24.09 -20.41
C LYS A 244 -23.84 -23.17 -19.21
N ARG A 245 -25.00 -23.09 -18.56
CA ARG A 245 -25.14 -22.43 -17.25
C ARG A 245 -24.48 -23.30 -16.19
N VAL A 246 -23.57 -22.70 -15.42
CA VAL A 246 -22.86 -23.32 -14.31
C VAL A 246 -23.19 -22.53 -13.05
N GLU A 247 -23.37 -23.25 -11.95
CA GLU A 247 -23.47 -22.71 -10.60
C GLU A 247 -22.32 -23.29 -9.79
N GLU A 248 -21.53 -22.45 -9.16
CA GLU A 248 -20.31 -22.84 -8.47
C GLU A 248 -20.19 -22.10 -7.14
N GLU A 249 -19.85 -22.85 -6.09
CA GLU A 249 -19.62 -22.32 -4.75
C GLU A 249 -18.16 -21.90 -4.56
N PHE A 250 -17.95 -20.77 -3.89
CA PHE A 250 -16.65 -20.24 -3.51
C PHE A 250 -16.64 -19.92 -2.01
N ASP A 251 -15.50 -20.16 -1.37
CA ASP A 251 -15.29 -19.83 0.03
C ASP A 251 -15.05 -18.32 0.23
N MET A 252 -14.49 -17.67 -0.78
CA MET A 252 -14.18 -16.25 -0.81
C MET A 252 -14.34 -15.71 -2.23
N VAL A 253 -14.80 -14.46 -2.34
CA VAL A 253 -14.86 -13.72 -3.61
C VAL A 253 -14.13 -12.40 -3.46
N VAL A 254 -13.23 -12.13 -4.39
CA VAL A 254 -12.46 -10.89 -4.47
C VAL A 254 -12.97 -10.05 -5.64
N LEU A 255 -13.44 -8.86 -5.33
CA LEU A 255 -13.90 -7.85 -6.26
C LEU A 255 -12.70 -7.02 -6.71
N SER A 256 -12.26 -7.19 -7.96
CA SER A 256 -11.19 -6.38 -8.52
C SER A 256 -11.70 -4.97 -8.85
N VAL A 257 -11.68 -4.12 -7.83
CA VAL A 257 -12.23 -2.76 -7.86
C VAL A 257 -11.42 -1.83 -8.75
N GLY A 258 -12.12 -0.97 -9.47
CA GLY A 258 -11.54 0.03 -10.36
C GLY A 258 -10.92 1.22 -9.63
N LEU A 259 -10.03 1.93 -10.31
CA LEU A 259 -9.46 3.22 -9.89
C LEU A 259 -10.31 4.40 -10.36
N GLY A 260 -10.33 5.46 -9.57
CA GLY A 260 -10.87 6.78 -9.87
C GLY A 260 -10.13 7.87 -9.11
N VAL A 261 -10.73 9.04 -9.00
CA VAL A 261 -10.15 10.23 -8.39
C VAL A 261 -10.85 10.53 -7.07
N SER A 262 -10.09 10.96 -6.06
CA SER A 262 -10.65 11.34 -4.76
C SER A 262 -11.24 12.76 -4.79
N ARG A 263 -12.22 13.02 -3.93
CA ARG A 263 -12.82 14.36 -3.81
C ARG A 263 -11.80 15.44 -3.44
N GLU A 264 -10.83 15.11 -2.61
CA GLU A 264 -9.77 16.02 -2.19
C GLU A 264 -8.89 16.43 -3.37
N ALA A 265 -8.62 15.51 -4.31
CA ALA A 265 -7.85 15.80 -5.51
C ALA A 265 -8.63 16.71 -6.46
N ILE A 266 -9.94 16.50 -6.61
CA ILE A 266 -10.85 17.35 -7.41
C ILE A 266 -10.92 18.76 -6.81
N ASP A 267 -11.10 18.88 -5.50
CA ASP A 267 -11.15 20.17 -4.81
C ASP A 267 -9.82 20.92 -4.92
N LEU A 268 -8.69 20.21 -4.80
CA LEU A 268 -7.37 20.79 -4.99
C LEU A 268 -7.19 21.28 -6.43
N ALA A 269 -7.63 20.50 -7.42
CA ALA A 269 -7.58 20.85 -8.82
C ALA A 269 -8.36 22.14 -9.12
N HIS A 270 -9.58 22.25 -8.63
CA HIS A 270 -10.39 23.46 -8.76
C HIS A 270 -9.75 24.68 -8.11
N ARG A 271 -9.17 24.54 -6.90
CA ARG A 271 -8.46 25.64 -6.22
C ARG A 271 -7.21 26.08 -6.99
N LEU A 272 -6.53 25.15 -7.65
CA LEU A 272 -5.38 25.42 -8.50
C LEU A 272 -5.77 25.87 -9.91
N GLY A 273 -7.06 25.87 -10.27
CA GLY A 273 -7.54 26.28 -11.59
C GLY A 273 -7.00 25.42 -12.72
N ILE A 274 -6.89 24.10 -12.50
CA ILE A 274 -6.59 23.14 -13.56
C ILE A 274 -7.88 22.53 -14.11
N GLU A 275 -7.88 22.20 -15.40
CA GLU A 275 -9.01 21.55 -16.06
C GLU A 275 -8.97 20.04 -15.78
N LEU A 276 -10.16 19.46 -15.58
CA LEU A 276 -10.35 18.02 -15.44
C LEU A 276 -11.11 17.47 -16.66
N ASP A 277 -10.90 16.21 -16.98
CA ASP A 277 -11.64 15.52 -18.03
C ASP A 277 -13.06 15.11 -17.55
N GLN A 278 -13.82 14.45 -18.43
CA GLN A 278 -15.19 13.98 -18.11
C GLN A 278 -15.24 12.91 -17.00
N TYR A 279 -14.10 12.36 -16.59
CA TYR A 279 -13.94 11.37 -15.54
C TYR A 279 -13.19 11.93 -14.32
N GLU A 280 -13.03 13.25 -14.26
CA GLU A 280 -12.41 13.99 -13.15
C GLU A 280 -10.89 13.82 -13.02
N PHE A 281 -10.21 13.21 -14.00
CA PHE A 281 -8.75 13.16 -14.06
C PHE A 281 -8.18 14.48 -14.56
N ALA A 282 -6.92 14.77 -14.23
CA ALA A 282 -6.26 15.97 -14.75
C ALA A 282 -6.18 15.92 -16.28
N SER A 283 -6.67 16.98 -16.94
CA SER A 283 -6.66 17.08 -18.39
C SER A 283 -5.24 17.32 -18.92
N THR A 284 -4.77 16.45 -19.81
CA THR A 284 -3.46 16.50 -20.48
C THR A 284 -3.63 16.25 -21.99
N THR A 285 -2.54 16.36 -22.76
CA THR A 285 -2.55 16.03 -24.20
C THR A 285 -1.48 15.00 -24.54
N SER A 286 -1.63 14.32 -25.68
CA SER A 286 -0.66 13.31 -26.12
C SER A 286 0.76 13.83 -26.32
N PHE A 287 0.94 15.13 -26.59
CA PHE A 287 2.26 15.75 -26.74
C PHE A 287 2.78 16.40 -25.45
N GLU A 288 1.90 16.58 -24.46
CA GLU A 288 2.24 17.18 -23.17
C GLU A 288 1.60 16.38 -22.01
N PRO A 289 1.95 15.09 -21.86
CA PRO A 289 1.22 14.15 -20.99
C PRO A 289 1.37 14.42 -19.49
N VAL A 290 2.27 15.32 -19.11
CA VAL A 290 2.54 15.68 -17.70
C VAL A 290 2.24 17.15 -17.41
N LYS A 291 1.77 17.92 -18.40
CA LYS A 291 1.41 19.32 -18.21
C LYS A 291 -0.10 19.43 -18.03
N THR A 292 -0.51 20.20 -17.02
CA THR A 292 -1.91 20.57 -16.86
C THR A 292 -2.27 21.75 -17.77
N SER A 293 -3.55 22.13 -17.79
CA SER A 293 -4.01 23.34 -18.48
C SER A 293 -3.43 24.65 -17.91
N ARG A 294 -2.82 24.62 -16.72
CA ARG A 294 -2.22 25.79 -16.08
C ARG A 294 -0.69 25.76 -16.15
N PRO A 295 -0.05 26.75 -16.81
CA PRO A 295 1.41 26.86 -16.84
C PRO A 295 2.03 26.89 -15.45
N GLY A 296 3.12 26.14 -15.27
CA GLY A 296 3.80 25.98 -13.97
C GLY A 296 3.21 24.89 -13.07
N ILE A 297 2.08 24.28 -13.46
CA ILE A 297 1.50 23.13 -12.75
C ILE A 297 1.55 21.88 -13.64
N PHE A 298 2.09 20.81 -13.08
CA PHE A 298 2.31 19.52 -13.72
C PHE A 298 1.53 18.43 -12.99
N VAL A 299 1.33 17.29 -13.62
CA VAL A 299 0.65 16.12 -13.04
C VAL A 299 1.42 14.85 -13.36
N CYS A 300 1.35 13.86 -12.46
CA CYS A 300 1.84 12.51 -12.72
C CYS A 300 1.07 11.45 -11.95
N GLY A 301 1.18 10.20 -12.40
CA GLY A 301 0.65 9.03 -11.71
C GLY A 301 -0.86 8.89 -11.88
N ALA A 302 -1.51 8.23 -10.91
CA ALA A 302 -2.90 7.83 -11.04
C ALA A 302 -3.92 8.99 -11.12
N PHE A 303 -3.51 10.23 -10.82
CA PHE A 303 -4.37 11.40 -10.97
C PHE A 303 -4.51 11.88 -12.43
N GLU A 304 -3.54 11.54 -13.29
CA GLU A 304 -3.64 11.81 -14.73
C GLU A 304 -4.51 10.76 -15.44
N ALA A 305 -4.39 9.49 -15.07
CA ALA A 305 -5.22 8.39 -15.58
C ALA A 305 -4.93 7.09 -14.78
N PRO A 306 -5.83 6.09 -14.83
CA PRO A 306 -5.57 4.78 -14.24
C PRO A 306 -4.35 4.09 -14.86
N LYS A 307 -3.33 3.80 -14.03
CA LYS A 307 -2.08 3.17 -14.48
C LYS A 307 -1.37 2.43 -13.36
N ASP A 308 -0.36 1.66 -13.75
CA ASP A 308 0.47 0.88 -12.83
C ASP A 308 1.63 1.71 -12.23
N ILE A 309 2.38 1.08 -11.34
CA ILE A 309 3.51 1.69 -10.65
C ILE A 309 4.62 2.09 -11.65
N PRO A 310 5.10 1.22 -12.57
CA PRO A 310 6.10 1.60 -13.56
C PRO A 310 5.72 2.85 -14.36
N SER A 311 4.50 2.91 -14.88
CA SER A 311 4.03 4.07 -15.66
C SER A 311 3.97 5.33 -14.80
N SER A 312 3.52 5.21 -13.55
CA SER A 312 3.51 6.34 -12.60
C SER A 312 4.90 6.88 -12.30
N VAL A 313 5.91 6.00 -12.18
CA VAL A 313 7.31 6.39 -11.94
C VAL A 313 7.92 7.08 -13.17
N ILE A 314 7.60 6.58 -14.38
CA ILE A 314 8.00 7.20 -15.64
C ILE A 314 7.45 8.63 -15.74
N GLU A 315 6.15 8.81 -15.50
CA GLU A 315 5.52 10.13 -15.51
C GLU A 315 6.07 11.05 -14.43
N SER A 316 6.36 10.54 -13.24
CA SER A 316 6.94 11.34 -12.16
C SER A 316 8.32 11.89 -12.56
N SER A 317 9.11 11.07 -13.25
CA SER A 317 10.42 11.48 -13.79
C SER A 317 10.27 12.49 -14.93
N ALA A 318 9.29 12.29 -15.82
CA ALA A 318 8.97 13.24 -16.88
C ALA A 318 8.50 14.60 -16.32
N ALA A 319 7.57 14.60 -15.36
CA ALA A 319 7.08 15.81 -14.69
C ALA A 319 8.23 16.56 -13.99
N ALA A 320 9.10 15.86 -13.27
CA ALA A 320 10.29 16.46 -12.66
C ALA A 320 11.25 17.05 -13.70
N GLY A 321 11.46 16.36 -14.82
CA GLY A 321 12.30 16.84 -15.92
C GLY A 321 11.77 18.11 -16.59
N VAL A 322 10.46 18.16 -16.87
CA VAL A 322 9.80 19.31 -17.49
C VAL A 322 9.70 20.50 -16.52
N ALA A 323 9.40 20.24 -15.24
CA ALA A 323 9.44 21.27 -14.21
C ALA A 323 10.86 21.82 -14.04
N GLY A 324 11.87 20.94 -13.97
CA GLY A 324 13.26 21.33 -13.84
C GLY A 324 13.81 22.12 -15.03
N SER A 325 13.42 21.78 -16.26
CA SER A 325 13.81 22.54 -17.45
C SER A 325 13.20 23.94 -17.47
N SER A 326 11.93 24.04 -17.05
CA SER A 326 11.20 25.32 -16.93
C SER A 326 11.80 26.24 -15.86
N LEU A 327 12.50 25.68 -14.86
CA LEU A 327 13.15 26.41 -13.77
C LEU A 327 14.67 26.56 -13.94
N SER A 328 15.20 26.27 -15.14
CA SER A 328 16.64 26.26 -15.40
C SER A 328 17.34 27.58 -15.08
N GLU A 329 16.70 28.72 -15.35
CA GLU A 329 17.25 30.06 -15.04
C GLU A 329 17.32 30.34 -13.54
N SER A 330 16.47 29.69 -12.73
CA SER A 330 16.41 29.87 -11.27
C SER A 330 17.20 28.80 -10.51
N ARG A 331 18.00 27.98 -11.20
CA ARG A 331 18.78 26.93 -10.56
C ARG A 331 19.73 27.51 -9.51
N TRP A 332 19.88 26.83 -8.39
CA TRP A 332 20.76 27.22 -7.27
C TRP A 332 20.34 28.45 -6.45
N THR A 333 19.23 29.12 -6.80
CA THR A 333 18.76 30.31 -6.07
C THR A 333 18.25 30.04 -4.66
N GLN A 334 17.82 28.80 -4.38
CA GLN A 334 17.22 28.37 -3.11
C GLN A 334 17.82 27.05 -2.58
N THR A 335 19.03 26.68 -3.03
CA THR A 335 19.66 25.41 -2.62
C THR A 335 20.31 25.51 -1.25
N LYS A 336 20.11 24.46 -0.43
CA LYS A 336 20.82 24.28 0.84
C LYS A 336 22.06 23.42 0.61
N THR A 337 23.20 23.83 1.16
CA THR A 337 24.40 22.98 1.18
C THR A 337 24.13 21.79 2.09
N LYS A 338 24.33 20.57 1.59
CA LYS A 338 24.26 19.37 2.42
C LYS A 338 25.46 19.37 3.35
N GLU A 339 25.22 19.28 4.66
CA GLU A 339 26.28 18.97 5.62
C GLU A 339 26.71 17.51 5.39
N ILE A 340 27.94 17.33 4.91
CA ILE A 340 28.54 16.01 4.76
C ILE A 340 29.22 15.69 6.09
N PRO A 341 28.91 14.54 6.74
CA PRO A 341 29.64 14.11 7.94
C PRO A 341 31.14 14.02 7.64
N GLU A 342 31.99 14.46 8.57
CA GLU A 342 33.43 14.29 8.42
C GLU A 342 33.80 12.80 8.34
N GLU A 343 34.68 12.46 7.41
CA GLU A 343 35.25 11.12 7.32
C GLU A 343 36.20 10.89 8.50
N ILE A 344 36.05 9.75 9.17
CA ILE A 344 36.88 9.39 10.33
C ILE A 344 38.07 8.58 9.81
N ASP A 345 39.30 9.02 10.10
CA ASP A 345 40.50 8.22 9.86
C ASP A 345 40.61 7.11 10.91
N ILE A 346 40.59 5.87 10.44
CA ILE A 346 40.60 4.64 11.24
C ILE A 346 41.91 3.87 11.08
N TYR A 347 42.93 4.49 10.49
CA TYR A 347 44.24 3.86 10.29
C TYR A 347 44.89 3.52 11.63
N GLY A 348 45.24 2.25 11.82
CA GLY A 348 45.87 1.75 13.05
C GLY A 348 44.89 1.39 14.18
N GLU A 349 43.58 1.61 14.00
CA GLU A 349 42.58 1.16 14.96
C GLU A 349 42.31 -0.36 14.87
N PRO A 350 41.96 -1.02 15.99
CA PRO A 350 41.53 -2.42 15.95
C PRO A 350 40.26 -2.60 15.11
N ILE A 351 40.17 -3.71 14.39
CA ILE A 351 39.00 -4.04 13.57
C ILE A 351 37.77 -4.25 14.47
N ARG A 352 36.69 -3.53 14.15
CA ARG A 352 35.40 -3.56 14.86
C ARG A 352 34.26 -3.66 13.85
N ILE A 353 33.93 -4.89 13.47
CA ILE A 353 32.90 -5.21 12.49
C ILE A 353 31.51 -5.25 13.15
N GLY A 354 30.54 -4.58 12.55
CA GLY A 354 29.13 -4.73 12.86
C GLY A 354 28.39 -5.54 11.79
N VAL A 355 27.64 -6.57 12.21
CA VAL A 355 26.84 -7.39 11.30
C VAL A 355 25.35 -7.20 11.59
N PHE A 356 24.61 -6.72 10.59
CA PHE A 356 23.16 -6.50 10.70
C PHE A 356 22.43 -7.44 9.75
N VAL A 357 21.76 -8.45 10.31
CA VAL A 357 21.10 -9.50 9.53
C VAL A 357 19.61 -9.19 9.39
N CYS A 358 19.15 -9.01 8.16
CA CYS A 358 17.75 -8.71 7.88
C CYS A 358 16.89 -9.99 7.89
N ARG A 359 15.76 -9.99 8.61
CA ARG A 359 14.83 -11.14 8.67
C ARG A 359 13.60 -11.04 7.76
N CYS A 360 13.31 -9.89 7.14
CA CYS A 360 12.13 -9.59 6.29
C CYS A 360 11.11 -10.73 6.04
N GLY A 361 10.27 -11.03 7.03
CA GLY A 361 9.13 -11.95 6.90
C GLY A 361 9.45 -13.31 6.27
N THR A 362 8.47 -13.91 5.58
CA THR A 362 8.64 -15.18 4.85
C THR A 362 9.62 -15.07 3.67
N ASN A 363 9.89 -13.86 3.16
CA ASN A 363 10.78 -13.65 2.02
C ASN A 363 12.23 -14.03 2.32
N ILE A 364 12.74 -13.72 3.53
CA ILE A 364 14.11 -14.11 3.94
C ILE A 364 14.03 -15.28 4.93
N ALA A 365 13.25 -15.14 6.01
CA ALA A 365 13.20 -16.16 7.06
C ALA A 365 12.53 -17.47 6.61
N GLY A 366 11.78 -17.46 5.51
CA GLY A 366 11.23 -18.69 4.90
C GLY A 366 12.26 -19.51 4.14
N VAL A 367 13.44 -18.96 3.86
CA VAL A 367 14.51 -19.62 3.08
C VAL A 367 15.79 -19.78 3.91
N VAL A 368 16.13 -18.78 4.73
CA VAL A 368 17.36 -18.73 5.53
C VAL A 368 17.03 -18.83 7.01
N ASP A 369 17.75 -19.70 7.73
CA ASP A 369 17.75 -19.73 9.19
C ASP A 369 18.54 -18.52 9.73
N VAL A 370 17.86 -17.37 9.77
CA VAL A 370 18.40 -16.10 10.25
C VAL A 370 19.01 -16.20 11.66
N PRO A 371 18.38 -16.85 12.67
CA PRO A 371 19.02 -17.05 13.97
C PRO A 371 20.38 -17.75 13.87
N SER A 372 20.48 -18.83 13.09
CA SER A 372 21.76 -19.53 12.90
C SER A 372 22.82 -18.66 12.22
N VAL A 373 22.43 -17.80 11.28
CA VAL A 373 23.35 -16.84 10.64
C VAL A 373 23.87 -15.80 11.64
N VAL A 374 23.00 -15.28 12.50
CA VAL A 374 23.36 -14.35 13.58
C VAL A 374 24.35 -15.00 14.54
N ASP A 375 24.08 -16.23 14.98
CA ASP A 375 24.95 -16.97 15.90
C ASP A 375 26.30 -17.34 15.27
N PHE A 376 26.33 -17.61 13.96
CA PHE A 376 27.57 -17.81 13.23
C PHE A 376 28.37 -16.50 13.14
N ALA A 377 27.74 -15.39 12.76
CA ALA A 377 28.39 -14.09 12.61
C ALA A 377 29.05 -13.62 13.92
N ARG A 378 28.43 -13.88 15.08
CA ARG A 378 29.01 -13.53 16.40
C ARG A 378 30.36 -14.19 16.68
N LYS A 379 30.68 -15.30 16.01
CA LYS A 379 31.92 -16.07 16.22
C LYS A 379 33.05 -15.65 15.29
N LEU A 380 32.79 -14.77 14.33
CA LEU A 380 33.78 -14.36 13.33
C LEU A 380 34.81 -13.38 13.94
N PRO A 381 36.10 -13.52 13.60
CA PRO A 381 37.14 -12.61 14.10
C PRO A 381 36.86 -11.15 13.76
N GLY A 382 36.99 -10.27 14.75
CA GLY A 382 36.79 -8.83 14.59
C GLY A 382 35.33 -8.37 14.63
N VAL A 383 34.35 -9.29 14.68
CA VAL A 383 32.93 -8.94 14.87
C VAL A 383 32.68 -8.60 16.33
N VAL A 384 32.30 -7.35 16.59
CA VAL A 384 32.04 -6.84 17.95
C VAL A 384 30.56 -6.60 18.20
N PHE A 385 29.75 -6.53 17.15
CA PHE A 385 28.31 -6.34 17.25
C PHE A 385 27.58 -7.17 16.18
N VAL A 386 26.54 -7.88 16.59
CA VAL A 386 25.62 -8.56 15.68
C VAL A 386 24.20 -8.31 16.13
N GLU A 387 23.37 -7.87 15.22
CA GLU A 387 21.96 -7.63 15.44
C GLU A 387 21.13 -8.25 14.32
N GLU A 388 19.99 -8.77 14.72
CA GLU A 388 18.94 -9.18 13.82
C GLU A 388 17.89 -8.08 13.74
N ASN A 389 17.59 -7.62 12.53
CA ASN A 389 16.64 -6.54 12.30
C ASN A 389 15.54 -6.94 11.31
N MET A 390 14.34 -6.42 11.54
CA MET A 390 13.26 -6.48 10.56
C MET A 390 13.37 -5.26 9.64
N PHE A 391 13.37 -5.49 8.32
CA PHE A 391 13.36 -4.43 7.31
C PHE A 391 14.57 -3.50 7.37
N SER A 392 15.79 -4.03 7.23
CA SER A 392 17.03 -3.22 7.21
C SER A 392 17.06 -2.12 6.14
N CYS A 393 16.23 -2.20 5.11
CA CYS A 393 16.08 -1.16 4.09
C CYS A 393 15.17 0.01 4.51
N SER A 394 14.47 -0.08 5.63
CA SER A 394 13.62 1.00 6.14
C SER A 394 14.46 2.14 6.70
N GLN A 395 13.96 3.37 6.58
CA GLN A 395 14.69 4.55 7.06
C GLN A 395 14.97 4.49 8.56
N ASP A 396 14.04 3.99 9.37
CA ASP A 396 14.21 3.94 10.83
C ASP A 396 15.25 2.90 11.24
N THR A 397 15.31 1.77 10.54
CA THR A 397 16.39 0.80 10.76
C THR A 397 17.72 1.38 10.29
N GLN A 398 17.77 2.15 9.21
CA GLN A 398 19.00 2.83 8.79
C GLN A 398 19.47 3.88 9.81
N GLU A 399 18.56 4.66 10.39
CA GLU A 399 18.85 5.61 11.48
C GLU A 399 19.35 4.87 12.73
N THR A 400 18.72 3.75 13.07
CA THR A 400 19.14 2.89 14.20
C THR A 400 20.53 2.29 13.96
N ILE A 401 20.78 1.74 12.78
CA ILE A 401 22.10 1.23 12.37
C ILE A 401 23.16 2.34 12.48
N ALA A 402 22.86 3.55 11.99
CA ALA A 402 23.77 4.69 12.09
C ALA A 402 24.07 5.08 13.54
N GLN A 403 23.08 4.97 14.44
CA GLN A 403 23.27 5.19 15.88
C GLN A 403 24.14 4.09 16.51
N VAL A 404 23.85 2.82 16.22
CA VAL A 404 24.62 1.67 16.71
C VAL A 404 26.08 1.72 16.25
N ILE A 405 26.34 2.13 15.01
CA ILE A 405 27.69 2.35 14.47
C ILE A 405 28.47 3.33 15.35
N LYS A 406 27.85 4.44 15.72
CA LYS A 406 28.47 5.45 16.60
C LYS A 406 28.65 4.94 18.02
N GLU A 407 27.62 4.33 18.61
CA GLU A 407 27.64 3.85 20.00
C GLU A 407 28.66 2.73 20.22
N ASN A 408 28.83 1.84 19.25
CA ASN A 408 29.74 0.71 19.33
C ASN A 408 31.12 0.96 18.70
N ASN A 409 31.35 2.18 18.18
CA ASN A 409 32.55 2.54 17.42
C ASN A 409 32.85 1.48 16.35
N LEU A 410 31.85 1.14 15.54
CA LEU A 410 32.01 0.20 14.43
C LEU A 410 32.78 0.89 13.32
N ASN A 411 33.83 0.24 12.83
CA ASN A 411 34.66 0.76 11.74
C ASN A 411 34.64 -0.14 10.50
N ARG A 412 33.89 -1.25 10.51
CA ARG A 412 33.72 -2.18 9.38
C ARG A 412 32.31 -2.75 9.29
#